data_AF-A3LSF5-F1
#
_entry.id   AF-A3LSF5-F1
#
_cell.length_a   1.000
_cell.length_b   1.000
_cell.length_c   1.000
_cell.angle_alpha   90.00
_cell.angle_beta   90.00
_cell.angle_gamma   90.00
#
_symmetry.space_group_name_H-M   'P 1'
#
loop_
_entity.id
_entity.type
_entity.pdbx_description
1 polymer ?
#
loop_
_entity_poly.entity_id
_entity_poly.type
_entity_poly.pdbx_seq_one_letter_code
_entity_poly.pdbx_strand_id
1 'polypeptide(L)'
;LSIFSDSSISHEEFDRYLHELEKTGETIDYVDDVNDKYDQLQAFFNRGLSDKDVNEMISRKQKLQGRDELSGYDAVTRKARLMDELKIAKQQANPQKAREIIDKLKKLDSMLLNQTTHNPSSSANVMSKVNERNRKLNSTNIRKAEIKSRNTATVTDGGDPFSRLKTTTRIFYQDLINQENEKAINDAKAKYQELLDEKSKQEEKIAKSTYREFGEMDKLIKSIDIDLEIVI
;
A
#
# COMPACT_ATOMS: atom_id res chain seq x y z
N LEU A 1 17.85 23.86 24.57
CA LEU A 1 19.01 24.75 24.42
C LEU A 1 18.56 26.19 24.67
N SER A 2 18.46 26.63 25.92
CA SER A 2 17.98 28.00 26.25
C SER A 2 19.09 28.88 26.84
N ILE A 3 20.31 28.35 26.96
CA ILE A 3 21.45 29.00 27.62
C ILE A 3 22.51 29.49 26.62
N PHE A 4 22.26 29.34 25.32
CA PHE A 4 23.16 29.80 24.26
C PHE A 4 22.66 31.14 23.72
N SER A 5 23.59 32.06 23.48
CA SER A 5 23.31 33.36 22.85
C SER A 5 23.52 33.28 21.33
N ASP A 6 22.70 33.98 20.56
CA ASP A 6 22.86 34.15 19.12
C ASP A 6 23.74 35.36 18.75
N SER A 7 24.26 36.09 19.74
CA SER A 7 25.14 37.25 19.53
C SER A 7 26.57 36.83 19.11
N SER A 8 27.24 37.67 18.32
CA SER A 8 28.67 37.51 18.02
C SER A 8 29.52 37.64 19.30
N ILE A 9 30.63 36.91 19.35
CA ILE A 9 31.59 36.96 20.47
C ILE A 9 32.21 38.36 20.55
N SER A 10 32.12 38.99 21.71
CA SER A 10 32.77 40.28 21.99
C SER A 10 34.25 40.11 22.36
N HIS A 11 35.03 41.18 22.23
CA HIS A 11 36.47 41.16 22.58
C HIS A 11 36.66 40.88 24.07
N GLU A 12 35.83 41.45 24.95
CA GLU A 12 35.90 41.23 26.40
C GLU A 12 35.61 39.77 26.79
N GLU A 13 34.67 39.11 26.09
CA GLU A 13 34.37 37.69 26.30
C GLU A 13 35.51 36.80 25.82
N PHE A 14 36.13 37.15 24.69
CA PHE A 14 37.28 36.44 24.16
C PHE A 14 38.51 36.55 25.09
N ASP A 15 38.79 37.74 25.61
CA ASP A 15 39.87 37.94 26.58
C ASP A 15 39.63 37.14 27.87
N ARG A 16 38.37 37.10 28.34
CA ARG A 16 37.99 36.27 29.49
C ARG A 16 38.20 34.78 29.22
N TYR A 17 37.87 34.33 28.02
CA TYR A 17 38.09 32.96 27.59
C TYR A 17 39.58 32.59 27.56
N LEU A 18 40.45 33.47 27.02
CA LEU A 18 41.90 33.29 27.05
C LEU A 18 42.45 33.17 28.47
N HIS A 19 41.94 33.97 29.40
CA HIS A 19 42.37 33.92 30.80
C HIS A 19 41.97 32.60 31.49
N GLU A 20 40.78 32.07 31.19
CA GLU A 20 40.37 30.76 31.71
C GLU A 20 41.17 29.61 31.08
N LEU A 21 41.53 29.69 29.80
CA LEU A 21 42.42 28.71 29.14
C LEU A 21 43.82 28.69 29.78
N GLU A 22 44.39 29.86 30.07
CA GLU A 22 45.70 29.97 30.73
C GLU A 22 45.67 29.31 32.12
N LYS A 23 44.55 29.44 32.84
CA LYS A 23 44.34 28.83 34.15
C LYS A 23 44.17 27.31 34.09
N THR A 24 43.56 26.77 33.04
CA THR A 24 43.44 25.31 32.83
C THR A 24 44.69 24.70 32.17
N GLY A 25 45.60 25.53 31.65
CA GLY A 25 46.81 25.10 30.95
C GLY A 25 46.52 24.59 29.52
N GLU A 26 45.36 24.95 28.97
CA GLU A 26 44.95 24.60 27.62
C GLU A 26 45.42 25.67 26.63
N THR A 27 45.81 25.25 25.42
CA THR A 27 46.24 26.16 24.35
C THR A 27 45.07 26.56 23.48
N ILE A 28 45.06 27.79 22.99
CA ILE A 28 44.11 28.21 21.96
C ILE A 28 44.36 27.44 20.65
N ASP A 29 43.27 27.10 19.96
CA ASP A 29 43.32 26.46 18.64
C ASP A 29 44.00 27.36 17.60
N TYR A 30 44.61 26.74 16.58
CA TYR A 30 45.22 27.49 15.49
C TYR A 30 44.17 28.11 14.58
N VAL A 31 44.51 29.25 13.98
CA VAL A 31 43.63 29.96 13.04
C VAL A 31 43.22 29.06 11.86
N ASP A 32 44.15 28.21 11.40
CA ASP A 32 43.89 27.27 10.31
C ASP A 32 42.84 26.21 10.70
N ASP A 33 42.89 25.69 11.93
CA ASP A 33 41.91 24.72 12.43
C ASP A 33 40.50 25.34 12.53
N VAL A 34 40.43 26.61 12.94
CA VAL A 34 39.17 27.37 13.00
C VAL A 34 38.59 27.58 11.60
N ASN A 35 39.43 27.93 10.63
CA ASN A 35 39.01 28.11 9.24
C ASN A 35 38.56 26.80 8.60
N ASP A 36 39.30 25.71 8.80
CA ASP A 36 38.93 24.38 8.34
C ASP A 36 37.58 23.95 8.93
N LYS A 37 37.32 24.29 10.21
CA LYS A 37 36.05 23.97 10.85
C LYS A 37 34.90 24.82 10.30
N TYR A 38 35.15 26.09 10.02
CA TYR A 38 34.20 26.97 9.37
C TYR A 38 33.80 26.43 7.99
N ASP A 39 34.77 26.00 7.18
CA ASP A 39 34.53 25.43 5.85
C ASP A 39 33.72 24.12 5.93
N GLN A 40 33.99 23.27 6.91
CA GLN A 40 33.19 22.06 7.17
C GLN A 40 31.73 22.40 7.49
N LEU A 41 31.48 23.43 8.30
CA LEU A 41 30.12 23.86 8.63
C LEU A 41 29.41 24.41 7.39
N GLN A 42 30.08 25.22 6.60
CA GLN A 42 29.53 25.78 5.37
C GLN A 42 29.22 24.68 4.35
N ALA A 43 30.11 23.69 4.19
CA ALA A 43 29.86 22.51 3.37
C ALA A 43 28.67 21.69 3.87
N PHE A 44 28.51 21.56 5.19
CA PHE A 44 27.36 20.87 5.78
C PHE A 44 26.04 21.62 5.52
N PHE A 45 26.01 22.94 5.66
CA PHE A 45 24.83 23.76 5.36
C PHE A 45 24.43 23.70 3.89
N ASN A 46 25.42 23.65 2.98
CA ASN A 46 25.18 23.58 1.54
C ASN A 46 24.88 22.16 1.05
N ARG A 47 25.05 21.14 1.90
CA ARG A 47 24.74 19.75 1.55
C ARG A 47 23.22 19.57 1.43
N GLY A 48 22.76 19.12 0.26
CA GLY A 48 21.38 18.70 0.09
C GLY A 48 21.03 17.53 1.03
N LEU A 49 19.83 17.55 1.62
CA LEU A 49 19.35 16.42 2.43
C LEU A 49 19.12 15.19 1.56
N SER A 50 19.75 14.08 1.91
CA SER A 50 19.45 12.77 1.31
C SER A 50 18.20 12.16 1.94
N ASP A 51 17.52 11.28 1.22
CA ASP A 51 16.40 10.48 1.75
C ASP A 51 16.76 9.70 3.01
N LYS A 52 18.03 9.26 3.14
CA LYS A 52 18.53 8.61 4.35
C LYS A 52 18.54 9.56 5.55
N ASP A 53 19.03 10.79 5.35
CA ASP A 53 19.09 11.83 6.39
C ASP A 53 17.68 12.23 6.83
N VAL A 54 16.75 12.34 5.87
CA VAL A 54 15.34 12.64 6.15
C VAL A 54 14.71 11.54 7.01
N ASN A 55 14.92 10.27 6.66
CA ASN A 55 14.38 9.15 7.43
C ASN A 55 14.97 9.07 8.84
N GLU A 56 16.27 9.35 8.99
CA GLU A 56 16.92 9.42 10.30
C GLU A 56 16.36 10.57 11.13
N MET A 57 16.17 11.75 10.53
CA MET A 57 15.58 12.91 11.18
C MET A 57 14.14 12.64 11.63
N ILE A 58 13.32 12.01 10.80
CA ILE A 58 11.96 11.58 11.16
C ILE A 58 12.01 10.59 12.33
N SER A 59 12.93 9.62 12.29
CA SER A 59 13.07 8.62 13.36
C SER A 59 13.50 9.26 14.67
N ARG A 60 14.46 10.20 14.67
CA ARG A 60 14.86 10.96 15.85
C ARG A 60 13.72 11.82 16.37
N LYS A 61 13.01 12.52 15.49
CA LYS A 61 11.85 13.34 15.84
C LYS A 61 10.75 12.51 16.51
N GLN A 62 10.45 11.33 15.97
CA GLN A 62 9.48 10.41 16.56
C GLN A 62 9.92 9.89 17.95
N LYS A 63 11.22 9.68 18.17
CA LYS A 63 11.74 9.28 19.50
C LYS A 63 11.61 10.42 20.52
N LEU A 64 11.87 11.66 20.11
CA LEU A 64 11.89 12.83 21.00
C LEU A 64 10.50 13.39 21.30
N GLN A 65 9.56 13.36 20.35
CA GLN A 65 8.21 13.92 20.54
C GLN A 65 7.32 13.10 21.49
N GLY A 66 7.83 12.01 22.07
CA GLY A 66 7.03 11.11 22.90
C GLY A 66 5.87 10.50 22.12
N ARG A 67 5.20 9.52 22.71
CA ARG A 67 4.03 8.88 22.08
C ARG A 67 2.77 9.74 22.16
N ASP A 68 2.83 10.87 22.87
CA ASP A 68 1.66 11.62 23.32
C ASP A 68 1.38 12.90 22.51
N GLU A 69 2.40 13.49 21.86
CA GLU A 69 2.21 14.66 20.98
C GLU A 69 2.21 14.26 19.52
N LEU A 70 1.20 13.47 19.14
CA LEU A 70 0.98 13.17 17.74
C LEU A 70 0.50 14.41 17.00
N SER A 71 1.34 14.98 16.13
CA SER A 71 0.89 15.96 15.15
C SER A 71 -0.24 15.35 14.32
N GLY A 72 -1.34 16.07 14.10
CA GLY A 72 -2.55 15.54 13.43
C GLY A 72 -2.28 14.89 12.07
N TYR A 73 -1.24 15.33 11.34
CA TYR A 73 -0.80 14.70 10.09
C TYR A 73 -0.20 13.30 10.29
N ASP A 74 0.62 13.12 11.31
CA ASP A 74 1.21 11.82 11.70
C ASP A 74 0.11 10.87 12.23
N ALA A 75 -0.89 11.40 12.92
CA ALA A 75 -2.04 10.62 13.37
C ALA A 75 -2.84 10.01 12.20
N VAL A 76 -3.11 10.78 11.14
CA VAL A 76 -3.86 10.27 9.98
C VAL A 76 -3.05 9.21 9.21
N THR A 77 -1.75 9.44 9.01
CA THR A 77 -0.89 8.46 8.31
C THR A 77 -0.74 7.16 9.10
N ARG A 78 -0.60 7.24 10.43
CA ARG A 78 -0.62 6.05 11.30
C ARG A 78 -1.97 5.34 11.29
N LYS A 79 -3.09 6.08 11.26
CA LYS A 79 -4.44 5.49 11.14
C LYS A 79 -4.57 4.68 9.85
N ALA A 80 -4.11 5.23 8.72
CA ALA A 80 -4.12 4.52 7.44
C ALA A 80 -3.30 3.23 7.50
N ARG A 81 -2.07 3.29 8.03
CA ARG A 81 -1.21 2.11 8.22
C ARG A 81 -1.87 1.03 9.10
N LEU A 82 -2.42 1.43 10.25
CA LEU A 82 -3.10 0.49 11.16
C LEU A 82 -4.37 -0.13 10.53
N MET A 83 -5.11 0.62 9.71
CA MET A 83 -6.27 0.09 8.97
C MET A 83 -5.85 -0.97 7.95
N ASP A 84 -4.73 -0.76 7.25
CA ASP A 84 -4.22 -1.74 6.30
C ASP A 84 -3.62 -2.96 7.00
N GLU A 85 -2.88 -2.78 8.09
CA GLU A 85 -2.42 -3.88 8.94
C GLU A 85 -3.59 -4.70 9.52
N LEU A 86 -4.70 -4.06 9.87
CA LEU A 86 -5.91 -4.73 10.34
C LEU A 86 -6.50 -5.62 9.23
N LYS A 87 -6.57 -5.12 7.99
CA LYS A 87 -7.03 -5.93 6.84
C LYS A 87 -6.13 -7.15 6.64
N ILE A 88 -4.83 -6.97 6.71
CA ILE A 88 -3.85 -8.06 6.59
C ILE A 88 -4.02 -9.07 7.73
N ALA A 89 -4.14 -8.60 8.98
CA ALA A 89 -4.34 -9.48 10.14
C ALA A 89 -5.66 -10.27 10.07
N LYS A 90 -6.72 -9.67 9.52
CA LYS A 90 -7.99 -10.36 9.24
C LYS A 90 -7.83 -11.43 8.13
N GLN A 91 -7.11 -11.12 7.06
CA GLN A 91 -6.82 -12.08 5.99
C GLN A 91 -5.99 -13.27 6.49
N GLN A 92 -5.04 -13.02 7.39
CA GLN A 92 -4.19 -14.03 8.02
C GLN A 92 -4.90 -14.82 9.15
N ALA A 93 -6.18 -14.56 9.40
CA ALA A 93 -6.98 -15.20 10.45
C ALA A 93 -6.31 -15.21 11.84
N ASN A 94 -5.56 -14.15 12.18
CA ASN A 94 -4.91 -14.01 13.49
C ASN A 94 -5.73 -13.05 14.39
N PRO A 95 -6.60 -13.58 15.27
CA PRO A 95 -7.52 -12.74 16.04
C PRO A 95 -6.82 -11.96 17.15
N GLN A 96 -5.72 -12.46 17.71
CA GLN A 96 -4.95 -11.74 18.74
C GLN A 96 -4.35 -10.46 18.15
N LYS A 97 -3.65 -10.56 17.02
CA LYS A 97 -3.04 -9.40 16.35
C LYS A 97 -4.11 -8.40 15.89
N ALA A 98 -5.25 -8.88 15.41
CA ALA A 98 -6.37 -8.02 15.02
C ALA A 98 -6.92 -7.22 16.21
N ARG A 99 -7.06 -7.84 17.40
CA ARG A 99 -7.51 -7.15 18.63
C ARG A 99 -6.53 -6.06 19.07
N GLU A 100 -5.24 -6.36 19.09
CA GLU A 100 -4.21 -5.38 19.43
C GLU A 100 -4.22 -4.16 18.50
N ILE A 101 -4.37 -4.39 17.19
CA ILE A 101 -4.45 -3.31 16.20
C ILE A 101 -5.72 -2.48 16.41
N ILE A 102 -6.86 -3.11 16.69
CA ILE A 102 -8.12 -2.42 17.00
C ILE A 102 -7.96 -1.53 18.24
N ASP A 103 -7.30 -2.01 19.29
CA ASP A 103 -7.11 -1.23 20.52
C ASP A 103 -6.17 -0.03 20.28
N LYS A 104 -5.12 -0.21 19.47
CA LYS A 104 -4.27 0.90 19.03
C LYS A 104 -5.05 1.94 18.23
N LEU A 105 -5.95 1.49 17.35
CA LEU A 105 -6.78 2.34 16.50
C LEU A 105 -7.80 3.13 17.33
N LYS A 106 -8.42 2.51 18.35
CA LYS A 106 -9.31 3.19 19.31
C LYS A 106 -8.59 4.27 20.10
N LYS A 107 -7.38 3.98 20.60
CA LYS A 107 -6.57 4.98 21.32
C LYS A 107 -6.25 6.18 20.42
N LEU A 108 -5.83 5.91 19.19
CA LEU A 108 -5.54 6.95 18.20
C LEU A 108 -6.78 7.80 17.86
N ASP A 109 -7.94 7.17 17.69
CA ASP A 109 -9.20 7.87 17.42
C ASP A 109 -9.64 8.73 18.60
N SER A 110 -9.43 8.28 19.85
CA SER A 110 -9.72 9.09 21.04
C SER A 110 -8.80 10.32 21.13
N MET A 111 -7.52 10.18 20.80
CA MET A 111 -6.56 11.30 20.75
C MET A 111 -6.94 12.31 19.67
N LEU A 112 -7.27 11.83 18.47
CA LEU A 112 -7.74 12.66 17.37
C LEU A 112 -9.02 13.40 17.72
N LEU A 113 -10.00 12.70 18.32
CA LEU A 113 -11.25 13.31 18.75
C LEU A 113 -10.99 14.45 19.73
N ASN A 114 -10.17 14.21 20.77
CA ASN A 114 -9.83 15.23 21.76
C ASN A 114 -9.13 16.45 21.14
N GLN A 115 -8.23 16.25 20.18
CA GLN A 115 -7.59 17.34 19.44
C GLN A 115 -8.59 18.13 18.59
N THR A 116 -9.58 17.45 18.01
CA THR A 116 -10.60 18.08 17.14
C THR A 116 -11.67 18.82 17.96
N THR A 117 -12.02 18.31 19.15
CA THR A 117 -13.03 18.92 20.03
C THR A 117 -12.50 20.10 20.83
N HIS A 118 -11.22 20.07 21.23
CA HIS A 118 -10.61 21.16 22.01
C HIS A 118 -10.10 22.33 21.17
N ASN A 119 -10.12 22.23 19.83
CA ASN A 119 -9.72 23.33 18.96
C ASN A 119 -10.91 23.82 18.11
N PRO A 120 -11.89 24.54 18.70
CA PRO A 120 -13.07 25.03 18.02
C PRO A 120 -12.77 26.33 17.28
N SER A 121 -11.68 26.40 16.51
CA SER A 121 -11.47 27.51 15.59
C SER A 121 -12.51 27.41 14.46
N SER A 122 -13.66 28.05 14.71
CA SER A 122 -14.85 28.13 13.87
C SER A 122 -14.55 28.33 12.37
N SER A 123 -13.48 29.06 12.02
CA SER A 123 -13.10 29.30 10.63
C SER A 123 -12.61 28.05 9.88
N ALA A 124 -11.85 27.15 10.55
CA ALA A 124 -11.32 25.93 9.93
C ALA A 124 -12.44 24.93 9.60
N ASN A 125 -13.46 24.85 10.47
CA ASN A 125 -14.63 24.03 10.25
C ASN A 125 -15.56 24.59 9.16
N VAL A 126 -15.70 25.90 9.05
CA VAL A 126 -16.50 26.54 7.98
C VAL A 126 -15.84 26.32 6.62
N MET A 127 -14.54 26.58 6.49
CA MET A 127 -13.82 26.40 5.23
C MET A 127 -13.81 24.94 4.77
N SER A 128 -13.63 24.00 5.70
CA SER A 128 -13.68 22.56 5.40
C SER A 128 -15.04 22.14 4.85
N LYS A 129 -16.14 22.61 5.44
CA LYS A 129 -17.51 22.36 4.94
C LYS A 129 -17.76 22.98 3.56
N VAL A 130 -17.21 24.17 3.30
CA VAL A 130 -17.31 24.82 1.98
C VAL A 130 -16.54 24.01 0.92
N ASN A 131 -15.33 23.57 1.24
CA ASN A 131 -14.53 22.74 0.33
C ASN A 131 -15.19 21.39 0.03
N GLU A 132 -15.77 20.74 1.04
CA GLU A 132 -16.53 19.50 0.86
C GLU A 132 -17.74 19.71 -0.07
N ARG A 133 -18.50 20.80 0.16
CA ARG A 133 -19.61 21.18 -0.71
C ARG A 133 -19.14 21.46 -2.13
N ASN A 134 -18.05 22.20 -2.31
CA ASN A 134 -17.51 22.55 -3.63
C ASN A 134 -17.02 21.30 -4.38
N ARG A 135 -16.36 20.36 -3.70
CA ARG A 135 -15.94 19.09 -4.29
C ARG A 135 -17.14 18.26 -4.74
N LYS A 136 -18.19 18.19 -3.92
CA LYS A 136 -19.44 17.52 -4.25
C LYS A 136 -20.12 18.18 -5.45
N LEU A 137 -20.25 19.50 -5.45
CA LEU A 137 -20.83 20.26 -6.56
C LEU A 137 -20.04 20.06 -7.86
N ASN A 138 -18.71 20.07 -7.80
CA ASN A 138 -17.88 19.83 -8.97
C ASN A 138 -18.12 18.42 -9.53
N SER A 139 -18.14 17.38 -8.67
CA SER A 139 -18.42 16.01 -9.11
C SER A 139 -19.81 15.86 -9.77
N THR A 140 -20.83 16.53 -9.23
CA THR A 140 -22.18 16.51 -9.82
C THR A 140 -22.25 17.29 -11.12
N ASN A 141 -21.52 18.42 -11.21
CA ASN A 141 -21.46 19.24 -12.41
C ASN A 141 -20.73 18.52 -13.54
N ILE A 142 -19.61 17.84 -13.24
CA ILE A 142 -18.91 16.97 -14.18
C ILE A 142 -19.86 15.89 -14.69
N ARG A 143 -20.52 15.13 -13.80
CA ARG A 143 -21.48 14.09 -14.20
C ARG A 143 -22.62 14.64 -15.07
N LYS A 144 -23.15 15.82 -14.72
CA LYS A 144 -24.20 16.49 -15.51
C LYS A 144 -23.67 16.93 -16.88
N ALA A 145 -22.44 17.42 -16.95
CA ALA A 145 -21.78 17.81 -18.19
C ALA A 145 -21.50 16.60 -19.08
N GLU A 146 -21.06 15.47 -18.52
CA GLU A 146 -20.87 14.20 -19.25
C GLU A 146 -22.18 13.66 -19.84
N ILE A 147 -23.28 13.70 -19.07
CA ILE A 147 -24.59 13.30 -19.59
C ILE A 147 -25.05 14.24 -20.71
N LYS A 148 -24.84 15.55 -20.54
CA LYS A 148 -25.15 16.54 -21.57
C LYS A 148 -24.30 16.33 -22.83
N SER A 149 -22.98 16.15 -22.70
CA SER A 149 -22.09 15.94 -23.84
C SER A 149 -22.42 14.66 -24.58
N ARG A 150 -22.80 13.59 -23.86
CA ARG A 150 -23.29 12.35 -24.48
C ARG A 150 -24.55 12.57 -25.29
N ASN A 151 -25.46 13.42 -24.81
CA ASN A 151 -26.72 13.72 -25.49
C ASN A 151 -26.56 14.75 -26.63
N THR A 152 -25.52 15.58 -26.62
CA THR A 152 -25.24 16.58 -27.68
C THR A 152 -24.22 16.12 -28.71
N ALA A 153 -23.62 14.93 -28.57
CA ALA A 153 -22.62 14.36 -29.48
C ALA A 153 -23.12 14.08 -30.91
N THR A 154 -24.38 14.40 -31.22
CA THR A 154 -24.98 14.26 -32.57
C THR A 154 -25.06 15.57 -33.36
N VAL A 155 -24.60 16.70 -32.82
CA VAL A 155 -24.54 17.96 -33.58
C VAL A 155 -23.17 18.06 -34.25
N THR A 156 -23.08 17.50 -35.44
CA THR A 156 -21.96 17.69 -36.37
C THR A 156 -22.07 19.08 -37.01
N ASP A 157 -21.40 20.06 -36.44
CA ASP A 157 -21.15 21.32 -37.14
C ASP A 157 -19.73 21.83 -36.82
N GLY A 158 -18.95 22.06 -37.87
CA GLY A 158 -17.55 22.52 -37.82
C GLY A 158 -16.52 21.44 -37.49
N GLY A 159 -15.60 21.16 -38.42
CA GLY A 159 -14.56 20.14 -38.27
C GLY A 159 -13.75 20.25 -36.96
N ASP A 160 -13.50 19.09 -36.33
CA ASP A 160 -12.84 18.97 -35.02
C ASP A 160 -11.35 19.36 -35.08
N PRO A 161 -10.93 20.48 -34.46
CA PRO A 161 -9.52 20.91 -34.41
C PRO A 161 -8.64 19.99 -33.54
N PHE A 162 -9.22 19.02 -32.83
CA PHE A 162 -8.52 18.02 -32.04
C PHE A 162 -8.55 16.62 -32.66
N SER A 163 -8.91 16.51 -33.95
CA SER A 163 -8.85 15.25 -34.68
C SER A 163 -7.44 14.65 -34.54
N ARG A 164 -7.34 13.56 -33.77
CA ARG A 164 -6.07 12.88 -33.52
C ARG A 164 -5.71 12.01 -34.72
N LEU A 165 -4.51 12.19 -35.25
CA LEU A 165 -3.94 11.32 -36.28
C LEU A 165 -4.07 9.85 -35.86
N LYS A 166 -4.80 9.05 -36.65
CA LYS A 166 -4.92 7.61 -36.44
C LYS A 166 -3.79 6.90 -37.19
N THR A 167 -2.81 6.41 -36.46
CA THR A 167 -1.75 5.55 -37.01
C THR A 167 -2.11 4.09 -36.81
N THR A 168 -2.13 3.31 -37.87
CA THR A 168 -2.22 1.84 -37.80
C THR A 168 -0.80 1.26 -37.78
N THR A 169 -0.50 0.40 -36.81
CA THR A 169 0.80 -0.30 -36.75
C THR A 169 0.86 -1.35 -37.86
N ARG A 170 1.88 -1.29 -38.73
CA ARG A 170 2.12 -2.32 -39.76
C ARG A 170 2.79 -3.52 -39.10
N ILE A 171 2.06 -4.61 -38.89
CA ILE A 171 2.59 -5.86 -38.34
C ILE A 171 3.15 -6.67 -39.51
N PHE A 172 4.48 -6.81 -39.58
CA PHE A 172 5.17 -7.45 -40.71
C PHE A 172 5.15 -9.00 -40.68
N TYR A 173 4.76 -9.60 -39.56
CA TYR A 173 4.78 -11.06 -39.36
C TYR A 173 3.41 -11.62 -38.94
N GLN A 174 2.32 -11.00 -39.39
CA GLN A 174 0.96 -11.46 -39.04
C GLN A 174 0.73 -12.91 -39.50
N ASP A 175 1.25 -13.27 -40.67
CA ASP A 175 1.09 -14.61 -41.23
C ASP A 175 1.86 -15.67 -40.43
N LEU A 176 3.04 -15.32 -39.90
CA LEU A 176 3.82 -16.22 -39.06
C LEU A 176 3.13 -16.45 -37.71
N ILE A 177 2.59 -15.38 -37.11
CA ILE A 177 1.81 -15.45 -35.87
C ILE A 177 0.54 -16.28 -36.08
N ASN A 178 -0.13 -16.11 -37.21
CA ASN A 178 -1.34 -16.88 -37.53
C ASN A 178 -1.01 -18.38 -37.71
N GLN A 179 0.09 -18.71 -38.41
CA GLN A 179 0.55 -20.10 -38.57
C GLN A 179 0.95 -20.75 -37.25
N GLU A 180 1.65 -20.03 -36.37
CA GLU A 180 2.01 -20.53 -35.03
C GLU A 180 0.76 -20.74 -34.15
N ASN A 181 -0.22 -19.83 -34.22
CA ASN A 181 -1.49 -19.96 -33.50
C ASN A 181 -2.32 -21.15 -34.01
N GLU A 182 -2.41 -21.35 -35.33
CA GLU A 182 -3.11 -22.50 -35.92
C GLU A 182 -2.44 -23.81 -35.54
N LYS A 183 -1.10 -23.87 -35.55
CA LYS A 183 -0.34 -25.04 -35.12
C LYS A 183 -0.59 -25.35 -33.64
N ALA A 184 -0.55 -24.34 -32.77
CA ALA A 184 -0.81 -24.52 -31.34
C ALA A 184 -2.24 -25.03 -31.05
N ILE A 185 -3.24 -24.57 -31.83
CA ILE A 185 -4.62 -25.05 -31.72
C ILE A 185 -4.72 -26.52 -32.17
N ASN A 186 -4.03 -26.90 -33.23
CA ASN A 186 -4.05 -28.28 -33.74
C ASN A 186 -3.35 -29.26 -32.80
N ASP A 187 -2.20 -28.87 -32.24
CA ASP A 187 -1.47 -29.67 -31.25
C ASP A 187 -2.30 -29.88 -29.97
N ALA A 188 -3.03 -28.84 -29.53
CA ALA A 188 -3.94 -28.94 -28.38
C ALA A 188 -5.12 -29.89 -28.66
N LYS A 189 -5.68 -29.85 -29.88
CA LYS A 189 -6.76 -30.76 -30.30
C LYS A 189 -6.28 -32.20 -30.38
N ALA A 190 -5.12 -32.45 -30.95
CA ALA A 190 -4.53 -33.79 -31.04
C ALA A 190 -4.31 -34.40 -29.66
N LYS A 191 -3.71 -33.63 -28.74
CA LYS A 191 -3.51 -34.06 -27.34
C LYS A 191 -4.82 -34.35 -26.61
N TYR A 192 -5.88 -33.59 -26.87
CA TYR A 192 -7.20 -33.84 -26.29
C TYR A 192 -7.84 -35.12 -26.83
N GLN A 193 -7.67 -35.40 -28.13
CA GLN A 193 -8.13 -36.65 -28.74
C GLN A 193 -7.39 -37.87 -28.20
N GLU A 194 -6.06 -37.79 -28.03
CA GLU A 194 -5.28 -38.86 -27.41
C GLU A 194 -5.78 -39.19 -26.00
N LEU A 195 -6.07 -38.18 -25.18
CA LEU A 195 -6.63 -38.37 -23.84
C LEU A 195 -8.03 -38.99 -23.86
N LEU A 196 -8.87 -38.65 -24.84
CA LEU A 196 -10.18 -39.25 -25.01
C LEU A 196 -10.07 -40.72 -25.45
N ASP A 197 -9.17 -41.03 -26.38
CA ASP A 197 -8.93 -42.40 -26.84
C ASP A 197 -8.34 -43.27 -25.73
N GLU A 198 -7.46 -42.72 -24.89
CA GLU A 198 -6.93 -43.41 -23.70
C GLU A 198 -8.04 -43.71 -22.69
N LYS A 199 -8.93 -42.75 -22.42
CA LYS A 199 -10.07 -42.94 -21.53
C LYS A 199 -11.05 -43.98 -22.08
N SER A 200 -11.37 -43.90 -23.37
CA SER A 200 -12.26 -44.86 -24.03
C SER A 200 -11.67 -46.28 -23.98
N LYS A 201 -10.37 -46.45 -24.24
CA LYS A 201 -9.67 -47.74 -24.08
C LYS A 201 -9.66 -48.25 -22.64
N GLN A 202 -9.60 -47.36 -21.65
CA GLN A 202 -9.72 -47.75 -20.23
C GLN A 202 -11.13 -48.20 -19.90
N GLU A 203 -12.16 -47.48 -20.36
CA GLU A 203 -13.57 -47.83 -20.18
C GLU A 203 -13.92 -49.16 -20.85
N GLU A 204 -13.42 -49.43 -22.07
CA GLU A 204 -13.59 -50.72 -22.74
C GLU A 204 -12.92 -51.87 -21.99
N LYS A 205 -11.72 -51.64 -21.42
CA LYS A 205 -11.04 -52.62 -20.57
C LYS A 205 -11.81 -52.89 -19.28
N ILE A 206 -12.41 -51.86 -18.67
CA ILE A 206 -13.27 -51.99 -17.49
C ILE A 206 -14.52 -52.79 -17.84
N ALA A 207 -15.20 -52.47 -18.93
CA ALA A 207 -16.42 -53.16 -19.38
C ALA A 207 -16.17 -54.63 -19.75
N LYS A 208 -15.01 -54.95 -20.33
CA LYS A 208 -14.62 -56.32 -20.69
C LYS A 208 -14.15 -57.14 -19.48
N SER A 209 -13.75 -56.49 -18.38
CA SER A 209 -13.30 -57.18 -17.16
C SER A 209 -14.50 -57.79 -16.43
N THR A 210 -14.67 -59.10 -16.54
CA THR A 210 -15.82 -59.83 -15.96
C THR A 210 -15.59 -60.30 -14.52
N TYR A 211 -14.55 -59.82 -13.83
CA TYR A 211 -14.23 -60.23 -12.46
C TYR A 211 -13.41 -59.16 -11.74
N ARG A 212 -14.01 -58.44 -10.78
CA ARG A 212 -13.34 -57.92 -9.57
C ARG A 212 -14.35 -57.51 -8.47
N GLU A 213 -14.39 -58.36 -7.44
CA GLU A 213 -14.36 -58.00 -6.00
C GLU A 213 -15.61 -57.74 -5.14
N PHE A 214 -16.87 -57.72 -5.61
CA PHE A 214 -18.02 -57.54 -4.68
C PHE A 214 -19.30 -58.35 -4.96
N GLY A 215 -19.18 -59.56 -5.54
CA GLY A 215 -20.35 -60.35 -5.95
C GLY A 215 -20.75 -61.53 -5.08
N GLU A 216 -19.87 -62.01 -4.18
CA GLU A 216 -20.15 -63.24 -3.40
C GLU A 216 -20.80 -62.96 -2.06
N MET A 217 -20.51 -61.81 -1.43
CA MET A 217 -21.12 -61.43 -0.15
C MET A 217 -22.62 -61.15 -0.29
N ASP A 218 -23.06 -60.53 -1.37
CA ASP A 218 -24.48 -60.24 -1.61
C ASP A 218 -25.31 -61.50 -1.84
N LYS A 219 -24.72 -62.53 -2.46
CA LYS A 219 -25.38 -63.84 -2.61
C LYS A 219 -25.48 -64.58 -1.28
N LEU A 220 -24.49 -64.42 -0.40
CA LEU A 220 -24.47 -65.02 0.93
C LEU A 220 -25.53 -64.37 1.84
N ILE A 221 -25.63 -63.03 1.85
CA ILE A 221 -26.62 -62.29 2.64
C ILE A 221 -28.05 -62.66 2.22
N LYS A 222 -28.31 -62.82 0.91
CA LYS A 222 -29.61 -63.25 0.41
C LYS A 222 -30.04 -64.65 0.89
N SER A 223 -29.10 -65.50 1.28
CA SER A 223 -29.39 -66.87 1.73
C SER A 223 -29.70 -66.99 3.23
N ILE A 224 -29.61 -65.91 3.99
CA ILE A 224 -29.86 -65.91 5.43
C ILE A 224 -31.32 -65.51 5.68
N ASP A 225 -32.15 -66.47 6.10
CA ASP A 225 -33.49 -66.22 6.63
C ASP A 225 -33.42 -65.93 8.13
N ILE A 226 -33.96 -64.80 8.58
CA ILE A 226 -33.97 -64.39 10.00
C ILE A 226 -35.42 -64.30 10.46
N ASP A 227 -35.85 -65.23 11.30
CA ASP A 227 -37.13 -65.17 12.00
C ASP A 227 -37.01 -64.25 13.24
N LEU A 228 -37.61 -63.07 13.15
CA LEU A 228 -37.70 -62.12 14.27
C LEU A 228 -39.01 -62.34 15.02
N GLU A 229 -38.94 -63.06 16.14
CA GLU A 229 -40.02 -63.06 17.14
C GLU A 229 -40.05 -61.70 17.86
N ILE A 230 -41.09 -60.92 17.58
CA ILE A 230 -41.39 -59.69 18.31
C ILE A 230 -42.18 -60.08 19.56
N VAL A 231 -41.50 -60.11 20.71
CA VAL A 231 -42.16 -60.13 22.01
C VAL A 231 -42.60 -58.71 22.33
N ILE A 232 -43.92 -58.52 22.50
CA ILE A 232 -44.57 -57.26 22.88
C ILE A 232 -44.23 -56.89 24.32
#